data_AF-A0A1X7SER5-F1
#
_entry.id   AF-A0A1X7SER5-F1
#
_cell.length_a   1.000
_cell.length_b   1.000
_cell.length_c   1.000
_cell.angle_alpha   90.00
_cell.angle_beta   90.00
_cell.angle_gamma   90.00
#
_symmetry.space_group_name_H-M   'P 1'
#
loop_
_entity.id
_entity.type
_entity.pdbx_description
1 polymer ?
#
loop_
_entity_poly.entity_id
_entity_poly.type
_entity_poly.pdbx_seq_one_letter_code
_entity_poly.pdbx_strand_id
1 'polypeptide(L)' 'LVSGEYGLEVLVYNDKENYGKDFVNITVRPEPYVNKAPIVIISPSTNITIKPSDKLILDASSKY' A
#
# COMPACT_ATOMS: atom_id res chain seq x y z
N LEU A 1 7.86 -10.52 5.24
CA LEU A 1 6.82 -11.50 4.85
C LEU A 1 5.81 -10.81 3.94
N VAL A 2 5.18 -11.54 3.03
CA VAL A 2 4.06 -11.04 2.22
C VAL A 2 2.79 -11.07 3.09
N SER A 3 1.89 -10.10 2.94
CA SER A 3 0.60 -10.10 3.63
C SER A 3 -0.28 -11.24 3.13
N GLY A 4 -0.99 -11.90 4.03
CA GLY A 4 -1.86 -13.02 3.69
C GLY A 4 -2.19 -13.90 4.89
N GLU A 5 -3.00 -14.93 4.61
CA GLU A 5 -3.32 -15.99 5.56
C GLU A 5 -2.45 -17.20 5.28
N TYR A 6 -1.91 -17.81 6.33
CA TYR A 6 -1.09 -19.00 6.26
C TYR A 6 -1.60 -20.06 7.24
N GLY A 7 -1.77 -21.28 6.74
CA GLY A 7 -2.07 -22.45 7.56
C GLY A 7 -0.84 -23.34 7.67
N LEU A 8 -0.49 -23.75 8.89
CA LEU A 8 0.57 -24.72 9.14
C LEU A 8 -0.02 -25.94 9.84
N GLU A 9 0.31 -27.10 9.30
CA GLU A 9 0.06 -28.37 9.96
C GLU A 9 1.27 -28.74 10.81
N VAL A 10 1.05 -28.98 12.09
CA VAL A 10 2.08 -29.38 13.04
C VAL A 10 1.92 -30.86 13.33
N LEU A 11 2.99 -31.62 13.10
CA LEU A 11 3.08 -33.05 13.41
C LEU A 11 4.10 -33.23 14.54
N VAL A 12 3.69 -33.90 15.61
CA VAL A 12 4.55 -34.22 16.76
C VAL A 12 4.64 -35.72 16.91
N TYR A 13 5.85 -36.27 16.92
CA TYR A 13 6.11 -37.71 17.06
C TYR A 13 6.71 -38.01 18.42
N ASN A 14 6.33 -39.15 19.03
CA ASN A 14 7.07 -39.71 20.16
C ASN A 14 8.10 -40.75 19.70
N ASP A 15 8.87 -41.26 20.65
CA ASP A 15 9.89 -42.32 20.45
C ASP A 15 9.30 -43.70 20.11
N LYS A 16 7.97 -43.85 20.20
CA LYS A 16 7.22 -45.08 19.94
C LYS A 16 6.35 -44.98 18.68
N GLU A 17 6.71 -44.10 17.75
CA GLU A 17 6.05 -43.90 16.46
C GLU A 17 4.58 -43.43 16.52
N ASN A 18 4.08 -43.05 17.70
CA ASN A 18 2.79 -42.37 17.81
C ASN A 18 2.96 -40.90 17.40
N TYR A 19 1.93 -40.33 16.77
CA TYR A 19 1.93 -38.92 16.40
C TYR A 19 0.65 -38.18 16.80
N GLY A 20 0.81 -36.91 17.13
CA GLY A 20 -0.26 -35.93 17.25
C GLY A 20 -0.21 -34.94 16.09
N LYS A 21 -1.36 -34.38 15.73
CA LYS A 21 -1.50 -33.38 14.67
C LYS A 21 -2.33 -32.20 15.16
N ASP A 22 -1.93 -30.99 14.78
CA ASP A 22 -2.68 -29.77 15.01
C ASP A 22 -2.52 -28.76 13.87
N PHE A 23 -3.39 -27.75 13.81
CA PHE A 23 -3.39 -26.70 12.80
C PHE A 23 -3.19 -25.31 13.41
N VAL A 24 -2.26 -24.54 12.84
CA VAL A 24 -1.99 -23.14 13.22
C VAL A 24 -2.38 -22.21 12.09
N ASN A 25 -3.24 -21.24 12.39
CA ASN A 25 -3.61 -20.18 11.46
C ASN A 25 -2.81 -18.91 11.78
N ILE A 26 -2.18 -18.33 10.76
CA ILE A 26 -1.38 -17.11 10.87
C ILE A 26 -1.95 -16.07 9.91
N THR A 27 -2.31 -14.91 10.46
CA THR A 27 -2.70 -13.73 9.69
C THR A 27 -1.55 -12.73 9.66
N VAL A 28 -1.01 -12.46 8.46
CA VAL A 28 -0.03 -11.40 8.23
C VAL A 28 -0.74 -10.19 7.64
N ARG A 29 -0.96 -9.17 8.47
CA ARG A 29 -1.59 -7.93 8.03
C ARG A 29 -0.66 -7.16 7.09
N PRO A 30 -1.19 -6.52 6.03
CA PRO A 30 -0.41 -5.58 5.24
C PRO A 30 0.04 -4.40 6.11
N GLU A 31 1.10 -3.73 5.68
CA GLU A 31 1.47 -2.46 6.28
C GLU A 31 0.27 -1.50 6.18
N PRO A 32 -0.08 -0.77 7.26
CA PRO A 32 -1.18 0.17 7.22
C PRO A 32 -0.98 1.17 6.08
N TYR A 33 -2.00 1.30 5.22
CA TYR A 33 -1.99 2.37 4.23
C TYR A 33 -2.01 3.71 4.95
N VAL A 34 -0.89 4.43 4.90
CA VAL A 34 -0.85 5.83 5.31
C VAL A 34 -1.42 6.64 4.15
N ASN A 35 -2.64 7.17 4.34
CA ASN A 35 -3.23 8.09 3.37
C ASN A 35 -2.28 9.28 3.18
N LYS A 36 -1.83 9.50 1.94
CA LYS A 36 -1.00 10.65 1.58
C LYS A 36 -1.91 11.73 1.02
N ALA A 37 -1.73 12.96 1.47
CA ALA A 37 -2.43 14.10 0.88
C ALA A 37 -2.10 14.18 -0.63
N PRO A 38 -3.09 14.52 -1.49
CA PRO A 38 -2.83 14.72 -2.91
C PRO A 38 -1.83 15.87 -3.11
N ILE A 39 -0.97 15.74 -4.11
CA ILE A 39 0.00 16.78 -4.49
C ILE A 39 -0.55 17.50 -5.71
N VAL A 40 -0.75 18.82 -5.59
CA VAL A 40 -1.16 19.68 -6.70
C VAL A 40 0.10 20.14 -7.43
N ILE A 41 0.17 19.89 -8.74
CA ILE A 41 1.28 20.32 -9.59
C ILE A 41 0.70 21.17 -10.72
N ILE A 42 1.20 22.39 -10.85
CA ILE A 42 0.93 23.29 -11.97
C ILE A 42 2.26 23.64 -12.64
N SER A 43 2.26 23.81 -13.96
CA SER A 43 3.45 24.24 -14.70
C SER A 43 3.12 25.49 -15.53
N PRO A 44 3.90 26.58 -15.41
CA PRO A 44 4.99 26.78 -14.46
C PRO A 44 4.48 26.98 -13.02
N SER A 45 5.20 26.44 -12.03
CA SER A 45 4.84 26.60 -10.60
C SER A 45 5.42 27.87 -9.96
N THR A 46 6.36 28.53 -10.63
CA THR A 46 7.01 29.78 -10.20
C THR A 46 7.24 30.70 -11.40
N ASN A 47 7.52 31.98 -11.14
CA ASN A 47 7.83 32.99 -12.17
C ASN A 47 6.74 33.15 -13.25
N ILE A 48 5.47 33.11 -12.84
CA ILE A 48 4.33 33.30 -13.74
C ILE A 48 4.21 34.79 -14.08
N THR A 49 4.58 35.16 -15.31
CA THR A 49 4.40 36.52 -15.83
C THR A 49 3.10 36.60 -16.64
N ILE A 50 2.14 37.38 -16.15
CA ILE A 50 0.84 37.56 -16.80
C ILE A 50 0.86 38.88 -17.57
N LYS A 51 0.65 38.82 -18.89
CA LYS A 51 0.36 40.01 -19.71
C LYS A 51 -1.12 40.34 -19.59
N PRO A 52 -1.55 41.60 -19.78
CA PRO A 52 -2.98 41.94 -19.79
C PRO A 52 -3.74 41.03 -20.75
N SER A 53 -4.65 40.22 -20.21
CA SER A 53 -5.52 39.30 -20.94
C SER A 53 -6.83 39.16 -20.18
N ASP A 54 -7.91 38.82 -20.89
CA ASP A 54 -9.23 38.62 -20.28
C ASP A 54 -9.31 37.33 -19.44
N LYS A 55 -8.33 36.42 -19.59
CA LYS A 55 -8.29 35.14 -18.87
C LYS A 55 -6.88 34.57 -18.78
N LEU A 56 -6.63 33.84 -17.70
CA LEU A 56 -5.51 32.92 -17.48
C LEU A 56 -6.06 31.56 -17.03
N ILE A 57 -5.51 30.46 -17.56
CA ILE A 57 -5.86 29.09 -17.13
C ILE A 57 -4.60 28.44 -16.57
N LEU A 58 -4.65 28.05 -15.30
CA LEU A 58 -3.67 27.19 -14.66
C LEU A 58 -4.35 25.85 -14.40
N ASP A 59 -3.92 24.84 -15.11
CA ASP A 59 -4.53 23.51 -15.05
C ASP A 59 -3.65 22.59 -14.19
N ALA A 60 -4.25 22.09 -13.11
CA ALA A 60 -3.66 21.09 -12.21
C ALA A 60 -4.33 19.72 -12.36
N SER A 61 -5.15 19.52 -13.39
CA SER A 61 -5.70 18.21 -13.70
C SER A 61 -4.54 17.26 -14.02
N SER A 62 -4.47 16.19 -13.25
CA SER A 62 -3.41 15.19 -13.40
C SER A 62 -3.45 14.62 -14.82
N LYS A 63 -2.35 14.75 -15.58
CA LYS A 63 -2.07 13.87 -16.70
C LYS A 63 -1.37 12.63 -16.14
N TYR A 64 -2.16 11.68 -15.65
CA TYR A 64 -1.68 10.29 -15.61
C TYR A 64 -1.61 9.75 -17.04
#